data_AF-A0A524B687-F1
#
_entry.id   AF-A0A524B687-F1
#
_cell.length_a   1.000
_cell.length_b   1.000
_cell.length_c   1.000
_cell.angle_alpha   90.00
_cell.angle_beta   90.00
_cell.angle_gamma   90.00
#
_symmetry.space_group_name_H-M   'P 1'
#
loop_
_entity.id
_entity.type
_entity.pdbx_description
1 polymer ?
#
loop_
_entity_poly.entity_id
_entity_poly.type
_entity_poly.pdbx_seq_one_letter_code
_entity_poly.pdbx_strand_id
1 'polypeptide(L)'
;MQRINFDEEIRLHNLWRRQFMNAFAAGSYADMPLSGHRSCMLSLALKKATGPCTQQPLFKLLAVEHDRFHALCNEILDLSENGMASEADRLLLELTDASHRLVGLLDEMRTCQRENSAG
;
A
#
# COMPACT_ATOMS: atom_id res chain seq x y z
N MET A 1 13.27 18.01 -8.26
CA MET A 1 12.39 16.86 -8.56
C MET A 1 12.13 16.14 -7.24
N GLN A 2 10.87 16.03 -6.79
CA GLN A 2 10.61 15.31 -5.53
C GLN A 2 10.58 13.81 -5.86
N ARG A 3 11.73 13.16 -5.67
CA ARG A 3 11.93 11.74 -5.99
C ARG A 3 11.33 10.88 -4.89
N ILE A 4 10.45 9.95 -5.27
CA ILE A 4 9.92 8.95 -4.34
C ILE A 4 11.01 7.92 -4.05
N ASN A 5 11.23 7.59 -2.78
CA ASN A 5 12.12 6.50 -2.37
C ASN A 5 11.37 5.16 -2.43
N PHE A 6 11.29 4.56 -3.62
CA PHE A 6 10.51 3.32 -3.81
C PHE A 6 11.02 2.12 -3.02
N ASP A 7 12.33 2.03 -2.72
CA ASP A 7 12.86 0.96 -1.87
C ASP A 7 12.27 1.02 -0.45
N GLU A 8 12.15 2.22 0.11
CA GLU A 8 11.53 2.42 1.41
C GLU A 8 10.02 2.17 1.38
N GLU A 9 9.32 2.62 0.34
CA GLU A 9 7.87 2.38 0.20
C GLU A 9 7.54 0.89 0.12
N ILE A 10 8.32 0.10 -0.63
CA ILE A 10 8.19 -1.36 -0.69
C ILE A 10 8.40 -1.97 0.71
N ARG A 11 9.42 -1.51 1.44
CA ARG A 11 9.72 -2.01 2.78
C ARG A 11 8.58 -1.71 3.76
N LEU A 12 8.06 -0.49 3.74
CA LEU A 12 6.99 -0.03 4.63
C LEU A 12 5.68 -0.78 4.36
N HIS A 13 5.26 -0.91 3.11
CA HIS A 13 4.00 -1.60 2.78
C HIS A 13 4.06 -3.10 3.08
N ASN A 14 5.19 -3.76 2.85
CA ASN A 14 5.38 -5.16 3.24
C ASN A 14 5.39 -5.37 4.76
N LEU A 15 6.08 -4.48 5.48
CA LEU A 15 6.10 -4.53 6.95
C LEU A 15 4.69 -4.35 7.50
N TRP A 16 3.98 -3.34 6.99
CA TRP A 16 2.62 -3.05 7.41
C TRP A 16 1.68 -4.21 7.14
N ARG A 17 1.69 -4.79 5.93
CA ARG A 17 0.84 -5.96 5.61
C ARG A 17 1.06 -7.10 6.61
N ARG A 18 2.31 -7.42 6.91
CA ARG A 18 2.64 -8.49 7.87
C ARG A 18 2.13 -8.17 9.28
N GLN A 19 2.30 -6.94 9.75
CA GLN A 19 1.77 -6.51 11.05
C GLN A 19 0.24 -6.61 11.08
N PHE A 20 -0.40 -6.15 10.01
CA PHE A 20 -1.84 -6.18 9.84
C PHE A 20 -2.40 -7.61 9.92
N MET A 21 -1.88 -8.52 9.09
CA MET A 21 -2.32 -9.91 9.06
C MET A 21 -2.09 -10.62 10.39
N ASN A 22 -0.95 -10.37 11.06
CA ASN A 22 -0.65 -10.97 12.35
C ASN A 22 -1.61 -10.49 13.45
N ALA A 23 -1.91 -9.20 13.49
CA ALA A 23 -2.81 -8.63 14.49
C ALA A 23 -4.26 -9.08 14.25
N PHE A 24 -4.67 -9.24 12.98
CA PHE A 24 -5.96 -9.82 12.64
C PHE A 24 -6.07 -11.28 13.12
N ALA A 25 -5.07 -12.12 12.82
CA ALA A 25 -5.04 -13.52 13.25
C ALA A 25 -5.03 -13.70 14.79
N ALA A 26 -4.47 -12.73 15.52
CA ALA A 26 -4.43 -12.74 16.99
C ALA A 26 -5.72 -12.21 17.64
N GLY A 27 -6.70 -11.73 16.86
CA GLY A 27 -7.90 -11.06 17.39
C GLY A 27 -7.59 -9.78 18.18
N SER A 28 -6.36 -9.27 18.11
CA SER A 28 -5.88 -8.09 18.85
C SER A 28 -6.07 -6.80 18.04
N TYR A 29 -7.16 -6.76 17.27
CA TYR A 29 -7.36 -5.75 16.24
C TYR A 29 -7.54 -4.33 16.84
N ALA A 30 -8.24 -4.21 17.97
CA ALA A 30 -8.46 -2.96 18.70
C ALA A 30 -7.16 -2.31 19.21
N ASP A 31 -6.10 -3.11 19.39
CA ASP A 31 -4.80 -2.67 19.90
C ASP A 31 -3.77 -2.46 18.78
N MET A 32 -4.18 -2.56 17.51
CA MET A 32 -3.26 -2.40 16.40
C MET A 32 -2.81 -0.93 16.27
N PRO A 33 -1.49 -0.65 16.16
CA PRO A 33 -1.02 0.71 15.90
C PRO A 33 -1.31 1.11 14.44
N LEU A 34 -2.57 1.47 14.16
CA LEU A 34 -3.06 1.98 12.87
C LEU A 34 -2.47 3.33 12.48
N SER A 35 -1.77 3.99 13.42
CA SER A 35 -1.11 5.27 13.23
C SER A 35 -0.16 5.24 12.03
N GLY A 36 0.58 4.14 11.82
CA GLY A 36 1.48 3.96 10.68
C GLY A 36 0.76 3.85 9.33
N HIS A 37 -0.44 3.25 9.29
CA HIS A 37 -1.25 3.14 8.07
C HIS A 37 -1.80 4.49 7.64
N ARG A 38 -2.42 5.20 8.59
CA ARG A 38 -3.07 6.49 8.35
C ARG A 38 -2.05 7.61 8.14
N SER A 39 -0.79 7.40 8.53
CA SER A 39 0.32 8.31 8.25
C SER A 39 1.08 8.00 6.96
N CYS A 40 0.57 7.13 6.08
CA CYS A 40 1.21 6.84 4.80
C CYS A 40 1.38 8.13 3.97
N MET A 41 2.63 8.46 3.63
CA MET A 41 2.96 9.68 2.87
C MET A 41 3.02 9.42 1.36
N LEU A 42 2.87 8.18 0.91
CA LEU A 42 3.01 7.80 -0.50
C LEU A 42 1.97 8.49 -1.39
N SER A 43 0.69 8.58 -0.98
CA SER A 43 -0.33 9.31 -1.76
C SER A 43 0.07 10.78 -2.02
N LEU A 44 0.65 11.45 -1.01
CA LEU A 44 1.14 12.82 -1.16
C LEU A 44 2.37 12.86 -2.07
N ALA A 45 3.29 11.90 -1.92
CA ALA A 45 4.48 11.79 -2.74
C ALA A 45 4.14 11.55 -4.22
N LEU A 46 3.16 10.68 -4.51
CA LEU A 46 2.66 10.41 -5.87
C LEU A 46 2.09 11.67 -6.54
N LYS A 47 1.32 12.48 -5.80
CA LYS A 47 0.77 13.76 -6.29
C LYS A 47 1.83 14.81 -6.59
N LYS A 48 2.94 14.80 -5.85
CA LYS A 48 4.04 15.77 -5.99
C LYS A 48 5.16 15.31 -6.91
N ALA A 49 5.19 14.02 -7.26
CA ALA A 49 6.23 13.45 -8.08
C ALA A 49 6.19 14.03 -9.50
N THR A 50 7.38 14.34 -10.01
CA THR A 50 7.58 14.83 -11.38
C THR A 50 8.70 14.03 -12.05
N GLY A 51 8.68 13.95 -13.38
CA GLY A 51 9.70 13.30 -14.18
C GLY A 51 9.15 12.32 -15.22
N PRO A 52 10.01 11.72 -16.06
CA PRO A 52 9.59 10.85 -17.16
C PRO A 52 8.77 9.63 -16.69
N CYS A 53 9.17 9.01 -15.58
CA CYS A 53 8.43 7.87 -15.02
C CYS A 53 7.00 8.21 -14.59
N THR A 54 6.71 9.46 -14.19
CA THR A 54 5.38 9.82 -13.71
C THR A 54 4.35 9.98 -14.83
N GLN A 55 4.80 10.03 -16.08
CA GLN A 55 3.93 10.07 -17.27
C GLN A 55 3.50 8.68 -17.73
N GLN A 56 4.10 7.61 -17.20
CA GLN A 56 3.78 6.25 -17.61
C GLN A 56 2.39 5.82 -17.13
N PRO A 57 1.66 4.98 -17.89
CA PRO A 57 0.40 4.40 -17.45
C PRO A 57 0.51 3.66 -16.11
N LEU A 58 1.64 2.98 -15.89
CA LEU A 58 1.93 2.25 -14.65
C LEU A 58 1.98 3.15 -13.42
N PHE A 59 2.43 4.41 -13.56
CA PHE A 59 2.43 5.36 -12.45
C PHE A 59 1.02 5.76 -12.04
N LYS A 60 0.10 5.90 -13.00
CA LYS A 60 -1.32 6.16 -12.71
C LYS A 60 -1.97 4.94 -12.06
N LEU A 61 -1.66 3.74 -12.57
CA LEU A 61 -2.14 2.49 -11.98
C LEU A 61 -1.64 2.31 -10.54
N LEU A 62 -0.38 2.67 -10.25
CA LEU A 62 0.17 2.65 -8.90
C LEU A 62 -0.67 3.49 -7.93
N ALA A 63 -1.09 4.69 -8.32
CA ALA A 63 -1.94 5.54 -7.48
C ALA A 63 -3.31 4.89 -7.21
N VAL A 64 -3.93 4.28 -8.23
CA VAL A 64 -5.22 3.58 -8.09
C VAL A 64 -5.11 2.37 -7.17
N GLU A 65 -4.09 1.53 -7.35
CA GLU A 65 -3.89 0.33 -6.55
C GLU A 65 -3.48 0.65 -5.11
N HIS A 66 -2.73 1.74 -4.90
CA HIS A 66 -2.46 2.28 -3.57
C HIS A 66 -3.76 2.65 -2.85
N ASP A 67 -4.63 3.42 -3.50
CA ASP A 67 -5.90 3.86 -2.88
C ASP A 67 -6.83 2.66 -2.62
N ARG A 68 -6.87 1.68 -3.53
CA ARG A 68 -7.60 0.42 -3.34
C ARG A 68 -7.07 -0.36 -2.14
N PHE A 69 -5.75 -0.50 -2.01
CA PHE A 69 -5.13 -1.18 -0.88
C PHE A 69 -5.58 -0.56 0.45
N HIS A 70 -5.47 0.77 0.59
CA HIS A 70 -5.90 1.49 1.78
C HIS A 70 -7.41 1.38 2.04
N ALA A 71 -8.24 1.42 0.98
CA ALA A 71 -9.68 1.23 1.11
C ALA A 71 -10.05 -0.15 1.67
N LEU A 72 -9.43 -1.22 1.15
CA LEU A 72 -9.62 -2.57 1.68
C LEU A 72 -9.19 -2.69 3.13
N CYS A 73 -8.05 -2.08 3.48
CA CYS A 73 -7.59 -2.05 4.87
C CYS A 73 -8.67 -1.45 5.76
N ASN A 74 -9.12 -0.23 5.45
CA ASN A 74 -10.17 0.48 6.20
C ASN A 74 -11.47 -0.32 6.31
N GLU A 75 -11.92 -0.94 5.22
CA GLU A 75 -13.14 -1.74 5.22
C GLU A 75 -13.02 -2.98 6.12
N ILE A 76 -11.87 -3.65 6.11
CA ILE A 76 -11.59 -4.77 7.02
C ILE A 76 -11.62 -4.31 8.48
N LEU A 77 -11.09 -3.11 8.76
CA LEU A 77 -11.15 -2.51 10.11
C LEU A 77 -12.59 -2.34 10.55
N ASP A 78 -13.37 -1.65 9.72
CA ASP A 78 -14.74 -1.27 10.03
C ASP A 78 -15.60 -2.53 10.23
N LEU A 79 -15.45 -3.55 9.37
CA LEU A 79 -16.13 -4.83 9.52
C LEU A 79 -15.73 -5.54 10.82
N SER A 80 -14.44 -5.56 11.15
CA SER A 80 -13.94 -6.18 12.38
C SER A 80 -14.50 -5.50 13.64
N GLU A 81 -14.48 -4.16 13.67
CA GLU A 81 -14.99 -3.35 14.79
C GLU A 81 -16.51 -3.52 14.98
N ASN A 82 -17.25 -3.77 13.89
CA ASN A 82 -18.69 -4.01 13.92
C ASN A 82 -19.05 -5.50 14.10
N GLY A 83 -18.09 -6.38 14.40
CA GLY A 83 -18.31 -7.79 14.68
C GLY A 83 -18.60 -8.66 13.44
N MET A 84 -18.35 -8.14 12.23
CA MET A 84 -18.53 -8.82 10.94
C MET A 84 -17.27 -9.57 10.52
N ALA A 85 -16.81 -10.51 11.35
CA ALA A 85 -15.53 -11.19 11.18
C ALA A 85 -15.44 -12.02 9.88
N SER A 86 -16.52 -12.70 9.49
CA SER A 86 -16.60 -13.51 8.27
C SER A 86 -16.42 -12.70 6.98
N GLU A 87 -16.98 -11.50 6.94
CA GLU A 87 -16.85 -10.56 5.83
C GLU A 87 -15.45 -9.95 5.79
N ALA A 88 -14.90 -9.62 6.96
CA ALA A 88 -13.52 -9.18 7.08
C ALA A 88 -12.53 -10.25 6.58
N ASP A 89 -12.73 -11.53 6.96
CA ASP A 89 -11.93 -12.67 6.50
C ASP A 89 -11.94 -12.81 4.97
N ARG A 90 -13.10 -12.61 4.34
CA ARG A 90 -13.22 -12.65 2.87
C ARG A 90 -12.36 -11.57 2.22
N LEU A 91 -12.35 -10.36 2.78
CA LEU A 91 -11.56 -9.24 2.25
C LEU A 91 -10.06 -9.38 2.49
N LEU A 92 -9.61 -10.19 3.47
CA LEU A 92 -8.17 -10.43 3.66
C LEU A 92 -7.50 -11.10 2.45
N LEU A 93 -8.24 -11.94 1.72
CA LEU A 93 -7.76 -12.53 0.47
C LEU A 93 -7.56 -11.46 -0.60
N GLU A 94 -8.55 -10.58 -0.77
CA GLU A 94 -8.48 -9.44 -1.70
C GLU A 94 -7.36 -8.46 -1.33
N LEU A 95 -7.17 -8.21 -0.04
CA LEU A 95 -6.08 -7.38 0.48
C LEU A 95 -4.70 -7.98 0.16
N THR A 96 -4.56 -9.30 0.25
CA THR A 96 -3.30 -10.00 -0.06
C THR A 96 -2.93 -9.79 -1.53
N ASP A 97 -3.88 -9.96 -2.44
CA ASP A 97 -3.67 -9.75 -3.86
C ASP A 97 -3.39 -8.28 -4.20
N ALA A 98 -4.16 -7.36 -3.62
CA ALA A 98 -3.94 -5.91 -3.78
C ALA A 98 -2.54 -5.51 -3.28
N SER A 99 -2.09 -6.07 -2.17
CA SER A 99 -0.76 -5.80 -1.63
C SER A 99 0.36 -6.29 -2.55
N HIS A 100 0.24 -7.50 -3.12
CA HIS A 100 1.24 -8.02 -4.04
C HIS A 100 1.29 -7.17 -5.32
N ARG A 101 0.13 -6.75 -5.84
CA ARG A 101 0.03 -5.86 -7.00
C ARG A 101 0.67 -4.50 -6.72
N LEU A 102 0.36 -3.89 -5.57
CA LEU A 102 0.95 -2.61 -5.16
C LEU A 102 2.48 -2.69 -5.09
N VAL A 103 3.02 -3.72 -4.44
CA VAL A 103 4.47 -3.92 -4.33
C VAL A 103 5.12 -4.14 -5.71
N GLY A 104 4.48 -4.90 -6.59
CA GLY A 104 4.97 -5.10 -7.97
C GLY A 104 5.07 -3.78 -8.74
N LEU A 105 4.04 -2.92 -8.65
CA LEU A 105 4.05 -1.60 -9.30
C LEU A 105 5.10 -0.66 -8.71
N LEU A 106 5.32 -0.70 -7.39
CA LEU A 106 6.41 0.05 -6.76
C LEU A 106 7.79 -0.42 -7.28
N ASP A 107 7.95 -1.73 -7.50
CA ASP A 107 9.19 -2.31 -8.04
C ASP A 107 9.44 -1.89 -9.50
N GLU A 108 8.40 -1.87 -10.32
CA GLU A 108 8.47 -1.37 -11.70
C GLU A 108 8.85 0.12 -11.74
N MET A 109 8.26 0.95 -10.88
CA MET A 109 8.58 2.37 -10.81
C MET A 109 9.99 2.62 -10.27
N ARG A 110 10.47 1.78 -9.35
CA ARG A 110 11.87 1.78 -8.90
C ARG A 110 12.82 1.51 -10.06
N THR A 111 12.52 0.51 -10.88
CA THR A 111 13.32 0.14 -12.06
C THR A 111 13.35 1.29 -13.07
N CYS A 112 12.18 1.85 -13.41
CA CYS A 112 12.09 3.02 -14.27
C CYS A 112 12.95 4.19 -13.78
N GLN A 113 12.90 4.50 -12.48
CA GLN A 113 13.70 5.58 -11.92
C GLN A 113 15.20 5.31 -12.00
N ARG A 114 15.65 4.06 -11.82
CA ARG A 114 17.07 3.70 -11.90
C ARG A 114 17.59 3.84 -13.33
N GLU A 115 16.83 3.35 -14.32
CA GLU A 115 17.16 3.47 -15.74
C GLU A 115 17.25 4.93 -16.19
N ASN A 116 16.30 5.77 -15.78
CA ASN A 116 16.30 7.21 -16.10
C ASN A 116 17.28 8.05 -15.27
N SER A 117 18.00 7.45 -14.30
CA SER A 117 19.08 8.14 -13.57
C SER A 117 20.47 7.82 -14.14
N ALA A 118 20.56 6.82 -15.02
CA ALA A 118 21.81 6.32 -15.59
C ALA A 118 22.11 6.86 -17.00
N GLY A 119 21.17 7.61 -17.59
CA GLY A 119 21.34 8.34 -18.85
C GLY A 119 21.37 9.84 -18.63
#